data_AF-A0A699L805-F1
#
_entry.id   AF-A0A699L805-F1
#
_cell.length_a   1.000
_cell.length_b   1.000
_cell.length_c   1.000
_cell.angle_alpha   90.00
_cell.angle_beta   90.00
_cell.angle_gamma   90.00
#
_symmetry.space_group_name_H-M   'P 1'
#
loop_
_entity.id
_entity.type
_entity.pdbx_description
1 polymer ?
#
loop_
_entity_poly.entity_id
_entity_poly.type
_entity_poly.pdbx_seq_one_letter_code
_entity_poly.pdbx_strand_id
1 'polypeptide(L)'
;MLAIFYDMVEKTMEVFMDNFSVFRNSFENCLSRLDKILQGCEDTNLSLNWEKSHFMVKEGIVLGHKISKNGIEVDRAKVDVIAKLPHPTIVK
;
A
#
# COMPACT_ATOMS: atom_id res chain seq x y z
N MET A 1 -8.66 -1.32 -11.19
CA MET A 1 -8.51 -0.31 -10.13
C MET A 1 -8.12 1.07 -10.68
N LEU A 2 -7.05 1.19 -11.48
CA LEU A 2 -6.63 2.47 -12.09
C LEU A 2 -7.71 3.17 -12.93
N ALA A 3 -8.51 2.42 -13.69
CA ALA A 3 -9.61 3.01 -14.50
C ALA A 3 -10.78 3.54 -13.65
N ILE A 4 -10.96 3.03 -12.42
CA ILE A 4 -12.03 3.43 -11.51
C ILE A 4 -11.63 4.68 -10.73
N PHE A 5 -10.37 4.73 -10.31
CA PHE A 5 -9.86 5.78 -9.44
C PHE A 5 -8.91 6.74 -10.16
N TYR A 6 -8.97 6.83 -11.49
CA TYR A 6 -8.00 7.62 -12.28
C TYR A 6 -7.85 9.06 -11.80
N ASP A 7 -8.95 9.72 -11.42
CA ASP A 7 -8.91 11.10 -10.90
C ASP A 7 -8.31 11.23 -9.49
N MET A 8 -8.35 10.14 -8.71
CA MET A 8 -7.90 10.08 -7.31
C MET A 8 -6.47 9.56 -7.15
N VAL A 9 -6.00 8.80 -8.15
CA VAL A 9 -4.63 8.27 -8.27
C VAL A 9 -3.63 9.44 -8.36
N GLU A 10 -2.46 9.29 -7.73
CA GLU A 10 -1.38 10.29 -7.57
C GLU A 10 -1.71 11.49 -6.67
N LYS A 11 -2.95 11.98 -6.64
CA LYS A 11 -3.35 13.12 -5.78
C LYS A 11 -3.61 12.71 -4.34
N THR A 12 -4.17 11.52 -4.15
CA THR A 12 -4.80 11.12 -2.90
C THR A 12 -4.57 9.65 -2.55
N MET A 13 -4.30 8.84 -3.57
CA MET A 13 -4.16 7.41 -3.48
C MET A 13 -3.05 6.96 -4.41
N GLU A 14 -2.23 6.02 -3.95
CA GLU A 14 -1.30 5.28 -4.80
C GLU A 14 -1.90 3.90 -5.05
N VAL A 15 -2.01 3.51 -6.31
CA VAL A 15 -2.56 2.21 -6.71
C VAL A 15 -1.44 1.38 -7.30
N PHE A 16 -1.30 0.16 -6.82
CA PHE A 16 -0.38 -0.82 -7.37
C PHE A 16 -1.08 -2.16 -7.55
N MET A 17 -1.31 -2.54 -8.81
CA MET A 17 -2.02 -3.77 -9.18
C MET A 17 -3.35 -3.87 -8.43
N ASP A 18 -3.41 -4.77 -7.43
CA ASP A 18 -4.60 -5.09 -6.64
C ASP A 18 -4.63 -4.38 -5.29
N ASN A 19 -3.54 -3.71 -4.90
CA ASN A 19 -3.42 -2.99 -3.64
C ASN A 19 -3.46 -1.48 -3.88
N PHE A 20 -3.98 -0.73 -2.92
CA PHE A 20 -3.86 0.71 -2.91
C PHE A 20 -3.53 1.21 -1.51
N SER A 21 -2.95 2.40 -1.46
CA SER A 21 -2.55 3.04 -0.22
C SER A 21 -2.94 4.51 -0.22
N VAL A 22 -3.38 4.97 0.95
CA VAL A 22 -3.85 6.33 1.19
C VAL A 22 -2.94 6.94 2.23
N PHE A 23 -2.26 8.02 1.88
CA PHE A 23 -1.28 8.66 2.76
C PHE A 23 -1.52 10.16 2.86
N ARG A 24 -1.41 10.71 4.08
CA ARG A 24 -1.49 12.14 4.39
C ARG A 24 -0.82 12.46 5.73
N ASN A 25 -0.44 13.72 5.90
CA ASN A 25 0.25 14.21 7.09
C ASN A 25 -0.69 14.39 8.32
N SER A 26 -2.01 14.34 8.13
CA SER A 26 -3.01 14.52 9.20
C SER A 26 -4.03 13.38 9.18
N PHE A 27 -4.45 12.97 10.37
CA PHE A 27 -5.43 11.90 10.60
C PHE A 27 -6.81 12.25 10.01
N GLU A 28 -7.32 13.45 10.25
CA GLU A 28 -8.61 13.91 9.71
C GLU A 28 -8.62 13.93 8.18
N ASN A 29 -7.50 14.37 7.58
CA ASN A 29 -7.34 14.38 6.14
C ASN A 29 -7.22 12.96 5.56
N CYS A 30 -6.68 12.01 6.32
CA CYS A 30 -6.63 10.61 5.93
C CYS A 30 -8.04 9.98 5.99
N LEU A 31 -8.79 10.23 7.07
CA LEU A 31 -10.16 9.76 7.24
C LEU A 31 -11.09 10.26 6.14
N SER A 32 -11.11 11.56 5.88
CA SER A 32 -11.96 12.14 4.83
C SER A 32 -11.61 11.64 3.41
N ARG A 33 -10.37 11.20 3.18
CA ARG A 33 -9.98 10.55 1.92
C ARG A 33 -10.40 9.08 1.87
N LEU A 34 -10.21 8.37 2.98
CA LEU A 34 -10.63 6.99 3.10
C LEU A 34 -12.14 6.87 2.85
N ASP A 35 -12.92 7.77 3.43
CA ASP A 35 -14.38 7.83 3.24
C ASP A 35 -14.77 7.96 1.76
N LYS A 36 -14.13 8.88 1.02
CA LYS A 36 -14.33 9.04 -0.43
C LYS A 36 -13.96 7.79 -1.23
N ILE A 37 -12.89 7.11 -0.83
CA ILE A 37 -12.43 5.89 -1.51
C ILE A 37 -13.39 4.74 -1.24
N LEU A 38 -13.86 4.59 0.00
CA LEU A 38 -14.86 3.59 0.37
C LEU A 38 -16.17 3.83 -0.38
N GLN A 39 -16.61 5.08 -0.52
CA GLN A 39 -17.79 5.41 -1.34
C GLN A 39 -17.59 4.99 -2.80
N GLY A 40 -16.42 5.29 -3.38
CA GLY A 40 -16.10 4.85 -4.74
C GLY A 40 -16.02 3.33 -4.89
N CYS A 41 -15.59 2.61 -3.85
CA CYS A 41 -15.64 1.15 -3.81
C CYS A 41 -17.08 0.63 -3.82
N GLU A 42 -17.98 1.23 -3.04
CA GLU A 42 -19.41 0.90 -3.05
C GLU A 42 -20.03 1.12 -4.44
N ASP A 43 -19.79 2.29 -5.04
CA ASP A 43 -20.33 2.67 -6.35
C ASP A 43 -19.87 1.72 -7.47
N THR A 44 -18.69 1.13 -7.31
CA THR A 44 -18.08 0.23 -8.31
C THR A 44 -18.21 -1.25 -7.96
N ASN A 45 -18.96 -1.59 -6.91
CA ASN A 45 -19.10 -2.95 -6.38
C ASN A 45 -17.74 -3.62 -6.07
N LEU A 46 -16.75 -2.83 -5.66
CA LEU A 46 -15.44 -3.32 -5.27
C LEU A 46 -15.45 -3.71 -3.79
N SER A 47 -15.26 -5.01 -3.51
CA SER A 47 -15.15 -5.50 -2.14
C SER A 47 -13.71 -5.44 -1.65
N LEU A 48 -13.49 -4.87 -0.46
CA LEU A 48 -12.19 -4.85 0.20
C LEU A 48 -12.06 -6.07 1.12
N ASN A 49 -10.92 -6.74 1.06
CA ASN A 49 -10.61 -7.80 2.01
C ASN A 49 -10.20 -7.18 3.35
N TRP A 50 -11.07 -7.27 4.35
CA TRP A 50 -10.84 -6.70 5.68
C TRP A 50 -9.67 -7.34 6.43
N GLU A 51 -9.37 -8.63 6.22
CA GLU A 51 -8.24 -9.33 6.86
C GLU A 51 -6.89 -8.82 6.35
N LYS A 52 -6.84 -8.36 5.10
CA LYS A 52 -5.63 -7.83 4.46
C LYS A 52 -5.53 -6.31 4.52
N SER A 53 -6.62 -5.63 4.86
CA SER A 53 -6.68 -4.17 4.89
C SER A 53 -6.17 -3.62 6.22
N HIS A 54 -5.24 -2.68 6.13
CA HIS A 54 -4.64 -2.03 7.29
C HIS A 54 -5.08 -0.57 7.32
N PHE A 55 -5.84 -0.18 8.34
CA PHE A 55 -6.38 1.17 8.45
C PHE A 55 -5.68 1.97 9.55
N MET A 56 -5.47 3.26 9.28
CA MET A 56 -5.00 4.23 10.28
C MET A 56 -3.71 3.84 11.01
N VAL A 57 -2.80 3.19 10.29
CA VAL A 57 -1.48 2.81 10.80
C VAL A 57 -0.45 3.92 10.56
N LYS A 58 0.53 4.04 11.47
CA LYS A 58 1.65 5.00 11.31
C LYS A 58 2.73 4.49 10.36
N GLU A 59 2.77 3.19 10.16
CA GLU A 59 3.68 2.48 9.27
C GLU A 59 2.96 1.24 8.71
N GLY A 60 3.31 0.84 7.50
CA GLY A 60 2.71 -0.32 6.85
C GLY A 60 3.63 -0.92 5.80
N ILE A 61 3.40 -2.19 5.44
CA ILE A 61 4.14 -2.84 4.36
C ILE A 61 3.37 -2.68 3.06
N VAL A 62 3.99 -2.02 2.08
CA VAL A 62 3.47 -1.85 0.72
C VAL A 62 4.52 -2.37 -0.24
N LEU A 63 4.16 -3.38 -1.05
CA LEU A 63 5.08 -4.06 -1.99
C LEU A 63 6.30 -4.70 -1.31
N GLY A 64 6.19 -5.01 -0.02
CA GLY A 64 7.29 -5.53 0.78
C GLY A 64 8.37 -4.48 1.06
N HIS A 65 7.99 -3.19 1.01
CA HIS A 65 8.72 -2.09 1.62
C HIS A 65 7.93 -1.58 2.80
N LYS A 66 8.63 -1.24 3.88
CA LYS A 66 8.04 -0.58 5.03
C LYS A 66 7.93 0.91 4.72
N ILE A 67 6.71 1.40 4.64
CA ILE A 67 6.42 2.83 4.49
C ILE A 67 6.14 3.40 5.87
N SER A 68 6.80 4.51 6.21
CA SER A 68 6.57 5.25 7.46
C SER A 68 6.74 6.76 7.22
N LYS A 69 6.51 7.57 8.26
CA LYS A 69 6.80 9.01 8.21
C LYS A 69 8.26 9.35 7.87
N ASN A 70 9.18 8.42 8.13
CA ASN A 70 10.62 8.60 7.89
C ASN A 70 11.00 8.29 6.43
N GLY A 71 10.05 7.82 5.62
CA GLY A 71 10.27 7.43 4.23
C GLY A 71 10.03 5.94 4.01
N ILE A 72 10.67 5.44 2.95
CA ILE A 72 10.55 4.05 2.50
C ILE A 72 11.78 3.28 2.98
N GLU A 73 11.55 2.24 3.77
CA GLU A 73 12.56 1.31 4.25
C GLU A 73 12.35 -0.07 3.59
N VAL A 74 13.44 -0.81 3.39
CA VAL A 74 13.32 -2.22 2.95
C VAL A 74 12.83 -3.04 4.13
N ASP A 75 11.85 -3.92 3.88
CA ASP A 75 11.41 -4.89 4.88
C ASP A 75 12.59 -5.74 5.35
N ARG A 76 12.89 -5.70 6.66
CA ARG A 76 13.98 -6.48 7.26
C ARG A 76 13.83 -7.97 6.98
N ALA A 77 12.62 -8.50 6.89
CA ALA A 77 12.42 -9.90 6.56
C ALA A 77 12.99 -10.27 5.19
N LYS A 78 12.85 -9.38 4.19
CA LYS A 78 13.48 -9.57 2.87
C LYS A 78 14.99 -9.46 2.93
N VAL A 79 15.52 -8.53 3.73
CA VAL A 79 16.98 -8.37 3.92
C VAL A 79 17.58 -9.65 4.52
N ASP A 80 16.95 -10.20 5.55
CA ASP A 80 17.41 -11.42 6.22
C ASP A 80 17.38 -12.64 5.29
N VAL A 81 16.39 -12.73 4.41
CA VAL A 81 16.32 -13.79 3.40
C VAL A 81 17.49 -13.67 2.42
N ILE A 82 17.74 -12.47 1.89
CA ILE A 82 18.85 -12.25 0.94
C ILE A 82 20.21 -12.50 1.61
N ALA A 83 20.40 -12.05 2.86
CA ALA A 83 21.63 -12.25 3.61
C ALA A 83 21.96 -13.74 3.85
N LYS A 84 20.93 -14.60 3.86
CA LYS A 84 21.07 -16.05 4.04
C LYS A 84 21.11 -16.83 2.73
N LEU A 85 20.94 -16.18 1.57
CA LEU A 85 20.97 -16.87 0.29
C LEU A 85 22.39 -17.40 0.00
N PRO A 86 22.51 -18.67 -0.43
CA PRO A 86 23.79 -19.19 -0.89
C PRO A 86 24.22 -18.47 -2.16
N HIS A 87 25.53 -18.40 -2.39
CA HIS A 87 26.07 -17.83 -3.61
C HIS A 87 25.51 -18.58 -4.83
N PRO A 88 24.99 -17.88 -5.85
CA PRO A 88 24.48 -18.55 -7.04
C PRO A 88 25.63 -19.30 -7.72
N THR A 89 25.52 -20.61 -7.80
CA THR A 89 26.53 -21.49 -8.43
C THR A 89 26.26 -21.73 -9.90
N ILE A 90 25.05 -21.40 -10.39
CA ILE A 90 24.61 -21.69 -11.75
C ILE A 90 23.84 -20.48 -12.28
N VAL A 91 24.22 -20.01 -13.47
CA VAL A 91 23.43 -19.06 -14.25
C VAL A 91 22.40 -19.85 -15.04
N LYS A 92 21.12 -19.48 -14.95
CA LYS A 92 20.01 -20.15 -15.64
C LYS A 92 19.51 -19.32 -16.81
#